data_AF-A0A4Q2QSB9-F1
#
_entry.id   AF-A0A4Q2QSB9-F1
#
_cell.length_a   1.000
_cell.length_b   1.000
_cell.length_c   1.000
_cell.angle_alpha   90.00
_cell.angle_beta   90.00
_cell.angle_gamma   90.00
#
_symmetry.space_group_name_H-M   'P 1'
#
loop_
_entity.id
_entity.type
_entity.pdbx_description
1 polymer ?
#
loop_
_entity_poly.entity_id
_entity_poly.type
_entity_poly.pdbx_seq_one_letter_code
_entity_poly.pdbx_strand_id
1 'polypeptide(L)'
;YLNTVAANRLIPAQQVFPGAQGLLVGLTKTGGDTAKYALENKLVDALASSAEIEKALTKEFGWSKTDKNYRAISYYDYALKTPADTGDSIGVVFANGAIMDGEETQGNVGGDTTAAQIRDARLDPKVKAIVLRVNSPGGSVTASEVI
;
A
#
# COMPACT_ATOMS: atom_id res chain seq x y z
N TYR A 1 3.14 9.37 9.53
CA TYR A 1 2.65 9.94 8.26
C TYR A 1 3.50 11.12 7.81
N LEU A 2 3.44 12.29 8.48
CA LEU A 2 4.08 13.53 7.98
C LEU A 2 5.58 13.40 7.69
N ASN A 3 6.36 12.79 8.57
CA ASN A 3 7.81 12.64 8.37
C ASN A 3 8.17 11.90 7.08
N THR A 4 7.40 10.87 6.72
CA THR A 4 7.60 10.11 5.47
C THR A 4 7.36 10.98 4.25
N VAL A 5 6.25 11.72 4.22
CA VAL A 5 5.91 12.60 3.10
C VAL A 5 6.90 13.77 3.00
N ALA A 6 7.28 14.34 4.15
CA ALA A 6 8.25 15.44 4.26
C ALA A 6 9.61 15.05 3.67
N ALA A 7 10.12 13.86 4.02
CA ALA A 7 11.35 13.32 3.47
C ALA A 7 11.26 13.12 1.94
N ASN A 8 10.16 12.55 1.45
CA ASN A 8 9.95 12.32 0.02
C ASN A 8 9.88 13.62 -0.80
N ARG A 9 9.33 14.68 -0.23
CA ARG A 9 9.16 16.00 -0.88
C ARG A 9 10.32 16.96 -0.60
N LEU A 10 11.29 16.58 0.24
CA LEU A 10 12.42 17.40 0.66
C LEU A 10 11.99 18.76 1.26
N ILE A 11 10.94 18.74 2.08
CA ILE A 11 10.40 19.91 2.79
C ILE A 11 10.15 19.59 4.27
N PRO A 12 10.10 20.59 5.16
CA PRO A 12 9.76 20.36 6.58
C PRO A 12 8.37 19.74 6.76
N ALA A 13 8.19 18.92 7.79
CA ALA A 13 6.89 18.27 8.09
C ALA A 13 5.77 19.28 8.34
N GLN A 14 6.09 20.42 8.96
CA GLN A 14 5.16 21.52 9.18
C GLN A 14 4.74 22.20 7.86
N GLN A 15 5.55 22.12 6.81
CA GLN A 15 5.17 22.62 5.48
C GLN A 15 4.26 21.64 4.75
N VAL A 16 4.42 20.34 4.97
CA VAL A 16 3.49 19.31 4.44
C VAL A 16 2.07 19.56 4.98
N PHE A 17 1.95 19.80 6.28
CA PHE A 17 0.68 20.18 6.90
C PHE A 17 0.92 21.11 8.09
N PRO A 18 0.60 22.41 7.97
CA PRO A 18 0.87 23.41 9.00
C PRO A 18 -0.21 23.49 10.10
N GLY A 19 -1.07 22.47 10.22
CA GLY A 19 -2.26 22.52 11.07
C GLY A 19 -3.41 23.32 10.43
N ALA A 20 -4.60 23.25 11.02
CA ALA A 20 -5.82 23.86 10.46
C ALA A 20 -5.69 25.38 10.26
N GLN A 21 -5.13 26.10 11.24
CA GLN A 21 -4.94 27.54 11.14
C GLN A 21 -3.94 27.93 10.04
N GLY A 22 -2.82 27.22 9.95
CA GLY A 22 -1.81 27.46 8.92
C GLY A 22 -2.34 27.19 7.52
N LEU A 23 -3.15 26.13 7.37
CA LEU A 23 -3.81 25.80 6.12
C LEU A 23 -4.80 26.89 5.70
N LEU A 24 -5.63 27.37 6.63
CA LEU A 24 -6.59 28.44 6.37
C LEU A 24 -5.88 29.73 5.93
N VAL A 25 -4.83 30.14 6.64
CA VAL A 25 -4.02 31.31 6.28
C VAL A 25 -3.40 31.14 4.89
N GLY A 26 -2.87 29.95 4.58
CA GLY A 26 -2.30 29.64 3.28
C GLY A 26 -3.31 29.74 2.15
N LEU A 27 -4.50 29.16 2.33
CA LEU A 27 -5.57 29.21 1.34
C LEU A 27 -6.17 30.61 1.17
N THR A 28 -6.28 31.40 2.25
CA THR A 28 -6.70 32.81 2.13
C THR A 28 -5.73 33.61 1.26
N LYS A 29 -4.41 33.37 1.38
CA LYS A 29 -3.39 34.02 0.54
C LYS A 29 -3.49 33.63 -0.94
N THR A 30 -3.97 32.43 -1.25
CA THR A 30 -4.18 31.97 -2.63
C THR A 30 -5.58 32.23 -3.16
N GLY A 31 -6.43 32.98 -2.43
CA GLY A 31 -7.81 33.26 -2.84
C GLY A 31 -8.71 32.03 -2.84
N GLY A 32 -8.40 31.01 -2.03
CA GLY A 32 -9.12 29.74 -1.98
C GLY A 32 -8.67 28.70 -3.00
N ASP A 33 -7.68 29.00 -3.85
CA ASP A 33 -7.14 28.06 -4.82
C ASP A 33 -6.23 27.02 -4.14
N THR A 34 -6.72 25.79 -4.09
CA THR A 34 -6.04 24.64 -3.46
C THR A 34 -4.86 24.13 -4.28
N ALA A 35 -4.95 24.18 -5.61
CA ALA A 35 -3.90 23.73 -6.51
C ALA A 35 -2.70 24.69 -6.47
N LYS A 36 -2.98 25.99 -6.50
CA LYS A 36 -1.97 27.04 -6.32
C LYS A 36 -1.29 26.94 -4.96
N TYR A 37 -2.04 26.75 -3.89
CA TYR A 37 -1.47 26.51 -2.56
C TYR A 37 -0.53 25.30 -2.54
N ALA A 38 -0.96 24.18 -3.13
CA ALA A 38 -0.16 22.96 -3.18
C ALA A 38 1.16 23.16 -3.95
N LEU A 39 1.12 23.87 -5.08
CA LEU A 39 2.30 24.17 -5.89
C LEU A 39 3.26 25.11 -5.16
N GLU A 40 2.77 26.23 -4.63
CA GLU A 40 3.60 27.22 -3.90
C GLU A 40 4.28 26.63 -2.67
N ASN A 41 3.62 25.68 -1.99
CA ASN A 41 4.17 24.98 -0.83
C ASN A 41 4.93 23.69 -1.18
N LYS A 42 5.19 23.43 -2.47
CA LYS A 42 5.92 22.25 -2.97
C LYS A 42 5.29 20.91 -2.56
N LEU A 43 3.98 20.86 -2.36
CA LEU A 43 3.23 19.62 -2.17
C LEU A 43 3.07 18.86 -3.49
N VAL A 44 3.07 19.59 -4.60
CA VAL A 44 3.06 19.06 -5.98
C VAL A 44 4.15 19.76 -6.80
N ASP A 45 4.50 19.19 -7.96
CA ASP A 45 5.59 19.70 -8.81
C ASP A 45 5.10 20.59 -9.95
N ALA A 46 3.91 20.31 -10.49
CA ALA A 46 3.33 21.06 -11.60
C ALA A 46 1.80 21.02 -11.55
N LEU A 47 1.17 22.03 -12.15
CA LEU A 47 -0.27 22.08 -12.42
C LEU A 47 -0.47 21.97 -13.93
N ALA A 48 -1.26 21.00 -14.36
CA ALA A 48 -1.47 20.69 -15.76
C ALA A 48 -2.84 20.03 -15.96
N SER A 49 -3.43 20.25 -17.13
CA SER A 49 -4.61 19.52 -17.58
C SER A 49 -4.27 18.06 -17.92
N SER A 50 -5.30 17.21 -17.99
CA SER A 50 -5.11 15.80 -18.38
C SER A 50 -4.41 15.64 -19.73
N ALA A 51 -4.70 16.52 -20.71
CA ALA A 51 -4.08 16.47 -22.03
C ALA A 51 -2.59 16.86 -22.00
N GLU A 52 -2.21 17.80 -21.15
CA GLU A 52 -0.80 18.17 -20.95
C GLU A 52 -0.02 17.04 -20.26
N ILE A 53 -0.65 16.38 -19.28
CA ILE A 53 -0.08 15.19 -18.62
C ILE A 53 0.09 14.05 -19.63
N GLU A 54 -0.94 13.73 -20.42
CA GLU A 54 -0.87 12.70 -21.46
C GLU A 54 0.24 12.99 -22.46
N LYS A 55 0.38 14.25 -22.88
CA LYS A 55 1.46 14.68 -23.77
C LYS A 55 2.84 14.48 -23.14
N ALA A 56 3.01 14.80 -21.86
CA ALA A 56 4.25 14.59 -21.14
C ALA A 56 4.59 13.10 -20.99
N LEU A 57 3.61 12.26 -20.61
CA LEU A 57 3.79 10.81 -20.50
C LEU A 57 4.05 10.16 -21.87
N THR A 58 3.36 10.60 -22.92
CA THR A 58 3.59 10.15 -24.30
C THR A 58 4.99 10.52 -24.79
N LYS A 59 5.50 11.69 -24.39
CA LYS A 59 6.88 12.09 -24.70
C LYS A 59 7.90 11.16 -24.04
N GLU A 60 7.65 10.76 -22.78
CA GLU A 60 8.58 9.91 -22.01
C GLU A 60 8.51 8.43 -22.41
N PHE A 61 7.32 7.87 -22.54
CA PHE A 61 7.10 6.43 -22.77
C PHE A 61 6.78 6.09 -24.24
N GLY A 62 6.51 7.10 -25.06
CA GLY A 62 6.14 6.98 -26.47
C GLY A 62 4.65 6.68 -26.71
N TRP A 63 4.18 6.92 -27.93
CA TRP A 63 2.78 6.68 -28.34
C TRP A 63 2.56 5.25 -28.83
N SER A 64 1.54 4.58 -28.30
CA SER A 64 0.99 3.32 -28.83
C SER A 64 -0.08 3.62 -29.88
N LYS A 65 0.17 3.23 -31.14
CA LYS A 65 -0.85 3.35 -32.21
C LYS A 65 -2.03 2.40 -31.99
N THR A 66 -1.80 1.28 -31.31
CA THR A 66 -2.80 0.26 -31.02
C THR A 66 -3.75 0.72 -29.93
N ASP A 67 -3.20 1.15 -28.79
CA ASP A 67 -3.98 1.52 -27.61
C ASP A 67 -4.46 2.98 -27.65
N LYS A 68 -3.94 3.75 -28.61
CA LYS A 68 -4.18 5.20 -28.78
C LYS A 68 -3.91 5.97 -27.48
N ASN A 69 -2.79 5.66 -26.85
CA ASN A 69 -2.34 6.30 -25.61
C ASN A 69 -0.81 6.21 -25.49
N TYR A 70 -0.22 6.79 -24.44
CA TYR A 70 1.16 6.50 -24.08
C TYR A 70 1.35 5.01 -23.80
N ARG A 71 2.53 4.47 -24.12
CA ARG A 71 2.83 3.05 -23.87
C ARG A 71 2.84 2.77 -22.37
N ALA A 72 1.90 1.97 -21.92
CA ALA A 72 1.78 1.52 -20.55
C ALA A 72 1.07 0.17 -20.52
N ILE A 73 1.14 -0.49 -19.36
CA ILE A 73 0.38 -1.67 -19.05
C ILE A 73 -0.21 -1.49 -17.65
N SER A 74 -1.49 -1.81 -17.50
CA SER A 74 -2.14 -1.80 -16.19
C SER A 74 -1.45 -2.80 -15.27
N TYR A 75 -1.36 -2.46 -13.98
CA TYR A 75 -0.86 -3.40 -12.97
C TYR A 75 -1.62 -4.75 -12.99
N TYR A 76 -2.92 -4.72 -13.27
CA TYR A 76 -3.78 -5.92 -13.31
C TYR A 76 -3.52 -6.83 -14.52
N ASP A 77 -3.00 -6.27 -15.62
CA ASP A 77 -2.68 -7.02 -16.84
C ASP A 77 -1.21 -7.45 -16.88
N TYR A 78 -0.39 -6.90 -15.99
CA TYR A 78 1.03 -7.24 -15.91
C TYR A 78 1.22 -8.60 -15.23
N ALA A 79 1.57 -9.61 -16.04
CA ALA A 79 1.80 -10.96 -15.54
C ALA A 79 2.99 -11.02 -14.56
N LEU A 80 2.68 -11.16 -13.27
CA LEU A 80 3.68 -11.37 -12.23
C LEU A 80 4.31 -12.75 -12.39
N LYS A 81 5.63 -12.79 -12.54
CA LYS A 81 6.37 -14.05 -12.59
C LYS A 81 6.46 -14.64 -11.18
N THR A 82 6.06 -15.90 -11.05
CA THR A 82 6.27 -16.67 -9.83
C THR A 82 7.78 -16.94 -9.64
N PRO A 83 8.32 -16.74 -8.43
CA PRO A 83 9.69 -17.14 -8.12
C PRO A 83 9.90 -18.64 -8.36
N ALA A 84 11.14 -19.03 -8.72
CA ALA A 84 11.49 -20.43 -8.88
C ALA A 84 11.44 -21.18 -7.54
N ASP A 85 11.07 -22.46 -7.57
CA ASP A 85 11.15 -23.33 -6.41
C ASP A 85 12.62 -23.72 -6.15
N THR A 86 13.13 -23.34 -4.98
CA THR A 86 14.50 -23.60 -4.54
C THR A 86 14.62 -24.83 -3.64
N GLY A 87 13.52 -25.56 -3.40
CA GLY A 87 13.44 -26.72 -2.52
C GLY A 87 13.21 -26.34 -1.05
N ASP A 88 14.06 -25.47 -0.51
CA ASP A 88 13.89 -24.90 0.84
C ASP A 88 12.99 -23.65 0.80
N SER A 89 12.11 -23.50 1.79
CA SER A 89 11.10 -22.44 1.82
C SER A 89 10.95 -21.75 3.19
N ILE A 90 10.39 -20.55 3.17
CA ILE A 90 9.88 -19.84 4.35
C ILE A 90 8.36 -19.80 4.23
N GLY A 91 7.65 -20.42 5.16
CA GLY A 91 6.19 -20.39 5.21
C GLY A 91 5.70 -19.01 5.64
N VAL A 92 4.74 -18.44 4.90
CA VAL A 92 4.12 -17.16 5.27
C VAL A 92 2.65 -17.43 5.61
N VAL A 93 2.31 -17.26 6.89
CA VAL A 93 0.95 -17.45 7.41
C VAL A 93 0.36 -16.06 7.70
N PHE A 94 -0.88 -15.80 7.28
CA PHE A 94 -1.53 -14.51 7.46
C PHE A 94 -2.56 -14.57 8.58
N ALA A 95 -2.42 -13.66 9.55
CA ALA A 95 -3.44 -13.37 10.55
C ALA A 95 -3.97 -11.94 10.30
N ASN A 96 -4.92 -11.82 9.37
CA ASN A 96 -5.45 -10.54 8.89
C ASN A 96 -6.94 -10.41 9.25
N GLY A 97 -7.27 -9.45 10.11
CA GLY A 97 -8.62 -9.26 10.64
C GLY A 97 -8.75 -9.59 12.13
N ALA A 98 -9.97 -9.48 12.67
CA ALA A 98 -10.23 -9.82 14.08
C ALA A 98 -10.13 -11.33 14.31
N ILE A 99 -9.67 -11.74 15.50
CA ILE A 99 -9.48 -13.16 15.83
C ILE A 99 -10.78 -13.72 16.43
N MET A 100 -11.29 -14.76 15.79
CA MET A 100 -12.54 -15.42 16.14
C MET A 100 -12.29 -16.90 16.49
N ASP A 101 -13.10 -17.44 17.40
CA ASP A 101 -13.12 -18.88 17.64
C ASP A 101 -13.63 -19.64 16.42
N GLY A 102 -13.11 -20.84 16.21
CA GLY A 102 -13.47 -21.70 15.08
C GLY A 102 -12.66 -21.44 13.81
N GLU A 103 -13.25 -21.79 12.67
CA GLU A 103 -12.65 -21.65 11.34
C GLU A 103 -12.73 -20.22 10.80
N GLU A 104 -11.93 -19.95 9.76
CA GLU A 104 -11.87 -18.66 9.08
C GLU A 104 -13.22 -18.25 8.50
N THR A 105 -13.61 -17.01 8.76
CA THR A 105 -14.78 -16.36 8.15
C THR A 105 -14.33 -15.13 7.38
N GLN A 106 -15.12 -14.69 6.40
CA GLN A 106 -14.72 -13.62 5.49
C GLN A 106 -14.24 -12.36 6.25
N GLY A 107 -12.97 -12.01 6.07
CA GLY A 107 -12.36 -10.82 6.66
C GLY A 107 -11.91 -10.96 8.12
N ASN A 108 -12.00 -12.15 8.71
CA ASN A 108 -11.56 -12.44 10.07
C ASN A 108 -10.57 -13.60 10.10
N VAL A 109 -9.77 -13.65 11.17
CA VAL A 109 -8.89 -14.78 11.47
C VAL A 109 -9.69 -15.82 12.24
N GLY A 110 -9.71 -17.07 11.76
CA GLY A 110 -10.22 -18.21 12.53
C GLY A 110 -9.08 -18.93 13.24
N GLY A 111 -9.17 -19.08 14.56
CA GLY A 111 -8.14 -19.74 15.37
C GLY A 111 -7.75 -21.13 14.84
N ASP A 112 -8.75 -21.96 14.52
CA ASP A 112 -8.52 -23.33 14.07
C ASP A 112 -7.86 -23.37 12.68
N THR A 113 -8.28 -22.49 11.76
CA THR A 113 -7.72 -22.41 10.40
C THR A 113 -6.27 -21.94 10.42
N THR A 114 -5.95 -20.91 11.20
CA THR A 114 -4.58 -20.41 11.30
C THR A 114 -3.68 -21.40 12.02
N ALA A 115 -4.15 -22.06 13.10
CA ALA A 115 -3.40 -23.11 13.79
C ALA A 115 -3.12 -24.32 12.87
N ALA A 116 -4.08 -24.69 12.01
CA ALA A 116 -3.88 -25.74 11.01
C ALA A 116 -2.79 -25.37 9.99
N GLN A 117 -2.80 -24.14 9.46
CA GLN A 117 -1.77 -23.66 8.54
C GLN A 117 -0.37 -23.63 9.18
N ILE A 118 -0.26 -23.22 10.45
CA ILE A 118 1.00 -23.28 11.21
C ILE A 118 1.44 -24.73 11.40
N ARG A 119 0.50 -25.63 11.71
CA ARG A 119 0.79 -27.06 11.86
C ARG A 119 1.32 -27.68 10.57
N ASP A 120 0.75 -27.33 9.42
CA ASP A 120 1.23 -27.81 8.12
C ASP A 120 2.65 -27.33 7.85
N ALA A 121 2.92 -26.05 8.07
CA ALA A 121 4.27 -25.48 7.95
C ALA A 121 5.28 -26.11 8.93
N ARG A 122 4.85 -26.48 10.14
CA ARG A 122 5.69 -27.17 11.14
C ARG A 122 6.06 -28.60 10.73
N LEU A 123 5.18 -29.28 10.00
CA LEU A 123 5.36 -30.69 9.62
C LEU A 123 5.98 -30.86 8.23
N ASP A 124 6.07 -29.81 7.42
CA ASP A 124 6.73 -29.85 6.11
C ASP A 124 8.26 -29.71 6.26
N PRO A 125 9.06 -30.75 5.90
CA PRO A 125 10.52 -30.68 5.99
C PRO A 125 11.16 -29.65 5.05
N LYS A 126 10.44 -29.13 4.04
CA LYS A 126 10.92 -28.05 3.16
C LYS A 126 10.88 -26.69 3.84
N VAL A 127 9.98 -26.49 4.79
CA VAL A 127 9.82 -25.22 5.51
C VAL A 127 10.91 -25.09 6.57
N LYS A 128 11.78 -24.08 6.42
CA LYS A 128 12.91 -23.83 7.34
C LYS A 128 12.64 -22.73 8.35
N ALA A 129 11.65 -21.89 8.08
CA ALA A 129 11.19 -20.83 8.96
C ALA A 129 9.73 -20.49 8.67
N ILE A 130 9.05 -19.91 9.66
CA ILE A 130 7.69 -19.39 9.52
C ILE A 130 7.71 -17.88 9.80
N VAL A 131 7.07 -17.11 8.93
CA VAL A 131 6.72 -15.71 9.16
C VAL A 131 5.22 -15.64 9.38
N LEU A 132 4.81 -15.27 10.58
CA LEU A 132 3.42 -14.92 10.86
C LEU A 132 3.20 -13.44 10.56
N ARG A 133 2.46 -13.16 9.47
CA ARG A 133 2.11 -11.79 9.06
C ARG A 133 0.82 -11.36 9.74
N VAL A 134 0.96 -10.57 10.80
CA VAL A 134 -0.17 -10.09 11.62
C VAL A 134 -0.62 -8.70 11.18
N ASN A 135 -1.92 -8.56 10.93
CA ASN A 135 -2.64 -7.30 10.82
C ASN A 135 -4.01 -7.48 11.48
N SER A 136 -4.01 -7.49 12.81
CA SER A 136 -5.18 -7.83 13.62
C SER A 136 -5.35 -6.82 14.76
N PRO A 137 -6.59 -6.38 15.07
CA PRO A 137 -6.88 -5.64 16.29
C PRO A 137 -6.95 -6.55 17.54
N GLY A 138 -6.78 -7.86 17.41
CA GLY A 138 -7.04 -8.86 18.45
C GLY A 138 -8.43 -9.51 18.29
N GLY A 139 -8.96 -10.07 19.38
CA GLY A 139 -10.27 -10.73 19.38
C GLY A 139 -10.41 -11.74 20.52
N SER A 140 -10.91 -12.93 20.22
CA SER A 140 -11.09 -14.01 21.19
C SER A 140 -9.76 -14.46 21.80
N VAL A 141 -9.73 -14.52 23.14
CA VAL A 141 -8.55 -14.99 23.90
C VAL A 141 -8.31 -16.47 23.68
N THR A 142 -9.38 -17.27 23.62
CA THR A 142 -9.27 -18.73 23.41
C THR A 142 -8.75 -19.04 22.02
N ALA A 143 -9.28 -18.39 20.98
CA ALA A 143 -8.75 -18.52 19.63
C ALA A 143 -7.29 -18.05 19.51
N SER A 144 -6.93 -17.00 20.26
CA SER A 144 -5.55 -16.49 20.26
C SER A 144 -4.56 -17.47 20.91
N GLU A 145 -5.02 -18.25 21.90
CA GLU A 145 -4.21 -19.31 22.55
C GLU A 145 -4.14 -20.59 21.69
N VAL A 146 -5.13 -20.81 20.81
CA VAL A 146 -5.12 -21.94 19.87
C VAL A 146 -4.07 -21.77 18.76
N ILE A 147 -3.86 -20.52 18.31
CA ILE A 147 -2.88 -20.16 17.28
C ILE A 147 -1.44 -20.29 17.81
#